data_AF-A0A399HT55-F1
#
_entry.id   AF-A0A399HT55-F1
#
_cell.length_a   1.000
_cell.length_b   1.000
_cell.length_c   1.000
_cell.angle_alpha   90.00
_cell.angle_beta   90.00
_cell.angle_gamma   90.00
#
_symmetry.space_group_name_H-M   'P 1'
#
loop_
_entity.id
_entity.type
_entity.pdbx_description
1 polymer ?
#
loop_
_entity_poly.entity_id
_entity_poly.type
_entity_poly.pdbx_seq_one_letter_code
_entity_poly.pdbx_strand_id
1 'polypeptide(L)'
;MDLPQSLTRDISPPLLSKRRRTLVTKTAHKLSDSETAALVDDTPAIPITISTLAAIEAGKVKIDDHLTFFRSQLAGASRDTLPDIPRISICNFATLYQSNLQPHGHHFVVHQHNHPVAGVHYDLRLQFSKTSSISFALPKGLPGDPNSKSTGRLAIETRVHNYWNQLIECAGNKTGSLLIWDTGTYSILPRKKRKDGMPNPQNTDNEETDNDSDSEATVRERKYADEGGYENSKLVAAFKSGYIRLRLHGTRLPKDYAVTLRLTSSKMTKQVAVKRKSRKPSQACAEAQIPTTSDDEGGDANTSVQADAENQDLDTDTNVDDQTHVTNAYPGSSNDIGSIHQRHWFLQLDRQNSGFRLETSGNERGTWTGGFKPFLVRGRDHERSVVTGRLAREVESDEGLEGFVGRGGWTGIEY
;
A
#
# COMPACT_ATOMS: atom_id res chain seq x y z
N MET A 1 -28.97 6.18 -18.83
CA MET A 1 -28.75 5.85 -17.41
C MET A 1 -27.34 6.28 -17.08
N ASP A 2 -27.20 7.49 -16.53
CA ASP A 2 -25.88 8.10 -16.29
C ASP A 2 -25.15 7.40 -15.15
N LEU A 3 -23.91 6.99 -15.42
CA LEU A 3 -23.01 6.40 -14.43
C LEU A 3 -22.68 7.46 -13.35
N PRO A 4 -22.84 7.16 -12.05
CA PRO A 4 -22.46 8.10 -10.99
C PRO A 4 -20.99 8.53 -11.09
N GLN A 5 -20.68 9.79 -10.77
CA GLN A 5 -19.31 10.36 -10.78
C GLN A 5 -18.30 9.59 -9.90
N SER A 6 -18.75 8.68 -9.04
CA SER A 6 -17.89 7.75 -8.30
C SER A 6 -17.26 6.65 -9.18
N LEU A 7 -17.83 6.39 -10.37
CA LEU A 7 -17.38 5.42 -11.36
C LEU A 7 -16.43 6.01 -12.41
N THR A 8 -16.26 7.33 -12.47
CA THR A 8 -15.35 8.01 -13.41
C THR A 8 -13.95 8.27 -12.83
N ARG A 9 -13.69 7.91 -11.57
CA ARG A 9 -12.36 7.96 -10.98
C ARG A 9 -11.56 6.70 -11.37
N ASP A 10 -10.91 6.81 -12.53
CA ASP A 10 -9.85 5.89 -12.95
C ASP A 10 -8.67 6.00 -11.93
N ILE A 11 -8.46 4.90 -11.20
CA ILE A 11 -7.21 4.43 -10.56
C ILE A 11 -6.85 4.96 -9.16
N SER A 12 -6.44 4.00 -8.32
CA SER A 12 -5.90 4.16 -6.97
C SER A 12 -4.37 4.34 -6.99
N PRO A 13 -3.79 5.09 -6.03
CA PRO A 13 -4.48 5.79 -4.97
C PRO A 13 -5.03 7.15 -5.47
N PRO A 14 -6.28 7.50 -5.14
CA PRO A 14 -6.81 8.81 -5.47
C PRO A 14 -6.05 9.92 -4.74
N LEU A 15 -5.87 11.05 -5.43
CA LEU A 15 -5.20 12.25 -4.90
C LEU A 15 -5.84 12.75 -3.60
N LEU A 16 -5.00 13.25 -2.69
CA LEU A 16 -5.42 14.07 -1.56
C LEU A 16 -6.23 15.26 -2.09
N SER A 17 -7.53 15.28 -1.77
CA SER A 17 -8.46 16.31 -2.20
C SER A 17 -8.03 17.69 -1.70
N LYS A 18 -7.35 18.48 -2.54
CA LYS A 18 -7.38 19.94 -2.41
C LYS A 18 -8.78 20.38 -2.82
N ARG A 19 -9.62 20.65 -1.81
CA ARG A 19 -11.01 21.11 -1.97
C ARG A 19 -11.02 22.34 -2.89
N ARG A 20 -11.62 22.18 -4.07
CA ARG A 20 -11.82 23.25 -5.07
C ARG A 20 -12.71 24.32 -4.43
N ARG A 21 -12.19 25.52 -4.16
CA ARG A 21 -13.02 26.70 -3.87
C ARG A 21 -13.89 26.97 -5.09
N THR A 22 -15.18 26.69 -4.98
CA THR A 22 -16.20 27.16 -5.92
C THR A 22 -16.41 28.65 -5.69
N LEU A 23 -15.72 29.48 -6.48
CA LEU A 23 -16.19 30.84 -6.74
C LEU A 23 -17.17 30.75 -7.89
N VAL A 24 -18.44 30.94 -7.54
CA VAL A 24 -19.55 31.16 -8.46
C VAL A 24 -19.23 32.41 -9.28
N THR A 25 -19.12 32.25 -10.60
CA THR A 25 -19.33 33.37 -11.52
C THR A 25 -20.23 32.88 -12.64
N LYS A 26 -21.45 33.42 -12.63
CA LYS A 26 -22.45 33.27 -13.67
C LYS A 26 -21.97 34.01 -14.92
N THR A 27 -21.98 33.34 -16.06
CA THR A 27 -22.26 34.00 -17.35
C THR A 27 -22.90 32.98 -18.27
N ALA A 28 -24.18 33.23 -18.58
CA ALA A 28 -24.98 32.50 -19.53
C ALA A 28 -24.71 33.05 -20.93
N HIS A 29 -24.50 32.18 -21.91
CA HIS A 29 -24.85 32.49 -23.30
C HIS A 29 -25.37 31.23 -23.99
N LYS A 30 -26.66 31.28 -24.32
CA LYS A 30 -27.35 30.42 -25.29
C LYS A 30 -26.87 30.79 -26.69
N LEU A 31 -26.74 29.80 -27.57
CA LEU A 31 -27.09 29.90 -28.99
C LEU A 31 -27.49 28.49 -29.49
N SER A 32 -28.50 28.49 -30.35
CA SER A 32 -29.41 27.43 -30.77
C SER A 32 -29.10 26.88 -32.18
N ASP A 33 -29.57 25.65 -32.44
CA ASP A 33 -30.07 25.02 -33.70
C ASP A 33 -29.18 25.08 -34.98
N SER A 34 -29.12 24.13 -35.91
CA SER A 34 -29.97 22.99 -36.28
C SER A 34 -29.17 21.98 -37.13
N GLU A 35 -29.62 20.71 -37.10
CA GLU A 35 -29.68 19.69 -38.17
C GLU A 35 -28.48 19.40 -39.09
N THR A 36 -28.08 18.12 -39.21
CA THR A 36 -28.51 17.22 -40.32
C THR A 36 -28.15 15.77 -39.98
N ALA A 37 -29.12 14.87 -40.12
CA ALA A 37 -28.98 13.44 -39.94
C ALA A 37 -28.29 12.76 -41.13
N ALA A 38 -27.33 11.87 -40.86
CA ALA A 38 -26.89 10.84 -41.79
C ALA A 38 -26.67 9.53 -41.03
N LEU A 39 -27.39 8.51 -41.47
CA LEU A 39 -27.41 7.14 -40.96
C LEU A 39 -26.05 6.47 -41.14
N VAL A 40 -25.43 6.00 -40.05
CA VAL A 40 -24.31 5.04 -40.13
C VAL A 40 -24.43 4.00 -39.02
N ASP A 41 -24.60 2.77 -39.49
CA ASP A 41 -24.36 1.45 -38.91
C ASP A 41 -23.99 1.31 -37.42
N ASP A 42 -24.81 0.54 -36.71
CA ASP A 42 -24.68 0.13 -35.32
C ASP A 42 -23.55 -0.91 -35.17
N THR A 43 -22.33 -0.45 -34.87
CA THR A 43 -21.40 -1.23 -34.03
C THR A 43 -20.36 -0.27 -33.41
N PRO A 44 -20.27 -0.11 -32.07
CA PRO A 44 -19.19 0.67 -31.50
C PRO A 44 -17.89 -0.13 -31.60
N ALA A 45 -17.13 0.11 -32.67
CA ALA A 45 -15.72 -0.24 -32.73
C ALA A 45 -14.99 0.50 -31.60
N ILE A 46 -14.40 -0.26 -30.69
CA ILE A 46 -13.59 0.27 -29.58
C ILE A 46 -12.42 1.05 -30.19
N PRO A 47 -12.22 2.35 -29.85
CA PRO A 47 -11.12 3.13 -30.39
C PRO A 47 -9.77 2.54 -29.95
N ILE A 48 -8.87 2.41 -30.93
CA ILE A 48 -7.57 1.70 -30.92
C ILE A 48 -6.49 2.46 -30.12
N THR A 49 -6.73 2.78 -28.85
CA THR A 49 -5.71 3.44 -28.00
C THR A 49 -5.56 2.86 -26.59
N ILE A 50 -6.39 1.88 -26.22
CA ILE A 50 -6.33 1.23 -24.91
C ILE A 50 -5.89 -0.21 -25.13
N SER A 51 -4.76 -0.63 -24.53
CA SER A 51 -4.40 -2.05 -24.46
C SER A 51 -5.60 -2.85 -23.93
N THR A 52 -5.89 -4.00 -24.54
CA THR A 52 -6.96 -4.90 -24.09
C THR A 52 -6.82 -5.24 -22.61
N LEU A 53 -5.59 -5.43 -22.10
CA LEU A 53 -5.31 -5.73 -20.70
C LEU A 53 -5.63 -4.56 -19.76
N ALA A 54 -5.29 -3.33 -20.16
CA ALA A 54 -5.67 -2.13 -19.41
C ALA A 54 -7.20 -1.88 -19.43
N ALA A 55 -7.88 -2.24 -20.53
CA ALA A 55 -9.33 -2.14 -20.61
C ALA A 55 -10.04 -3.16 -19.70
N ILE A 56 -9.49 -4.36 -19.56
CA ILE A 56 -9.98 -5.39 -18.63
C ILE A 56 -9.76 -4.94 -17.18
N GLU A 57 -8.57 -4.45 -16.84
CA GLU A 57 -8.25 -3.92 -15.50
C GLU A 57 -9.18 -2.76 -15.10
N ALA A 58 -9.49 -1.86 -16.04
CA ALA A 58 -10.45 -0.78 -15.84
C ALA A 58 -11.92 -1.23 -15.83
N GLY A 59 -12.21 -2.53 -16.00
CA GLY A 59 -13.56 -3.09 -16.02
C GLY A 59 -14.40 -2.75 -17.25
N LYS A 60 -13.77 -2.31 -18.35
CA LYS A 60 -14.44 -1.94 -19.62
C LYS A 60 -14.73 -3.15 -20.51
N VAL A 61 -13.98 -4.23 -20.34
CA VAL A 61 -14.17 -5.50 -21.05
C VAL A 61 -14.45 -6.58 -20.02
N LYS A 62 -15.51 -7.35 -20.24
CA LYS A 62 -15.87 -8.49 -19.38
C LYS A 62 -15.26 -9.77 -19.94
N ILE A 63 -14.59 -10.52 -19.08
CA ILE A 63 -14.06 -11.84 -19.38
C ILE A 63 -14.77 -12.85 -18.49
N ASP A 64 -15.17 -13.98 -19.07
CA ASP A 64 -15.84 -15.05 -18.31
C ASP A 64 -14.80 -15.95 -17.60
N ASP A 65 -13.75 -16.38 -18.31
CA ASP A 65 -12.64 -17.16 -17.74
C ASP A 65 -11.33 -16.35 -17.67
N HIS A 66 -11.19 -15.60 -16.58
CA HIS A 66 -10.00 -14.80 -16.30
C HIS A 66 -8.73 -15.66 -16.21
N LEU A 67 -8.82 -16.87 -15.62
CA LEU A 67 -7.63 -17.69 -15.38
C LEU A 67 -7.03 -18.18 -16.69
N THR A 68 -7.85 -18.74 -17.59
CA THR A 68 -7.36 -19.22 -18.89
C THR A 68 -6.80 -18.08 -19.73
N PHE A 69 -7.49 -16.92 -19.74
CA PHE A 69 -7.05 -15.75 -20.47
C PHE A 69 -5.69 -15.22 -19.96
N PHE A 70 -5.57 -14.90 -18.67
CA PHE A 70 -4.33 -14.35 -18.12
C PHE A 70 -3.19 -15.37 -18.16
N ARG A 71 -3.47 -16.66 -17.96
CA ARG A 71 -2.45 -17.71 -18.10
C ARG A 71 -1.82 -17.70 -19.49
N SER A 72 -2.62 -17.60 -20.55
CA SER A 72 -2.12 -17.55 -21.92
C SER A 72 -1.27 -16.31 -22.17
N GLN A 73 -1.73 -15.14 -21.69
CA GLN A 73 -1.02 -13.87 -21.89
C GLN A 73 0.31 -13.84 -21.12
N LEU A 74 0.30 -14.25 -19.86
CA LEU A 74 1.51 -14.30 -19.02
C LEU A 74 2.52 -15.32 -19.56
N ALA A 75 2.07 -16.45 -20.12
CA ALA A 75 2.94 -17.42 -20.77
C ALA A 75 3.61 -16.84 -22.02
N GLY A 76 2.85 -16.13 -22.87
CA GLY A 76 3.36 -15.51 -24.09
C GLY A 76 4.35 -14.37 -23.82
N ALA A 77 4.20 -13.67 -22.69
CA ALA A 77 5.08 -12.56 -22.31
C ALA A 77 6.22 -12.94 -21.34
N SER A 78 6.34 -14.23 -20.97
CA SER A 78 7.37 -14.68 -20.04
C SER A 78 8.76 -14.58 -20.67
N ARG A 79 9.72 -14.06 -19.91
CA ARG A 79 11.13 -13.91 -20.29
C ARG A 79 12.02 -14.81 -19.45
N ASP A 80 13.14 -15.24 -20.01
CA ASP A 80 14.16 -15.96 -19.26
C ASP A 80 14.85 -15.04 -18.25
N THR A 81 15.13 -15.58 -17.08
CA THR A 81 15.83 -14.89 -16.00
C THR A 81 16.98 -15.74 -15.51
N LEU A 82 17.98 -15.11 -14.90
CA LEU A 82 19.06 -15.84 -14.23
C LEU A 82 18.49 -16.81 -13.18
N PRO A 83 19.14 -17.96 -12.93
CA PRO A 83 18.66 -18.96 -11.97
C PRO A 83 18.44 -18.43 -10.54
N ASP A 84 19.20 -17.41 -10.13
CA ASP A 84 19.12 -16.82 -8.77
C ASP A 84 17.94 -15.86 -8.59
N ILE A 85 17.19 -15.55 -9.66
CA ILE A 85 16.04 -14.66 -9.59
C ILE A 85 14.80 -15.48 -9.20
N PRO A 86 14.11 -15.14 -8.10
CA PRO A 86 12.91 -15.89 -7.68
C PRO A 86 11.84 -15.92 -8.77
N ARG A 87 11.37 -17.13 -9.12
CA ARG A 87 10.34 -17.36 -10.13
C ARG A 87 9.36 -18.43 -9.67
N ILE A 88 8.09 -18.24 -10.03
CA ILE A 88 7.05 -19.26 -9.98
C ILE A 88 6.67 -19.64 -11.42
N SER A 89 6.53 -20.92 -11.71
CA SER A 89 6.09 -21.36 -13.04
C SER A 89 4.65 -20.92 -13.30
N ILE A 90 4.30 -20.64 -14.56
CA ILE A 90 2.93 -20.26 -14.95
C ILE A 90 1.90 -21.32 -14.47
N CYS A 91 2.26 -22.60 -14.53
CA CYS A 91 1.41 -23.68 -14.03
C CYS A 91 1.21 -23.61 -12.51
N ASN A 92 2.28 -23.42 -11.74
CA ASN A 92 2.18 -23.32 -10.28
C ASN A 92 1.42 -22.07 -9.86
N PHE A 93 1.60 -20.95 -10.56
CA PHE A 93 0.83 -19.72 -10.32
C PHE A 93 -0.66 -19.93 -10.60
N ALA A 94 -1.01 -20.58 -11.72
CA ALA A 94 -2.40 -20.92 -12.03
C ALA A 94 -3.01 -21.88 -10.99
N THR A 95 -2.25 -22.88 -10.53
CA THR A 95 -2.67 -23.79 -9.46
C THR A 95 -2.89 -23.05 -8.14
N LEU A 96 -1.98 -22.14 -7.75
CA LEU A 96 -2.10 -21.30 -6.55
C LEU A 96 -3.37 -20.46 -6.59
N TYR A 97 -3.65 -19.83 -7.74
CA TYR A 97 -4.86 -19.03 -7.91
C TYR A 97 -6.12 -19.89 -7.80
N GLN A 98 -6.15 -21.02 -8.51
CA GLN A 98 -7.30 -21.93 -8.56
C GLN A 98 -7.59 -22.59 -7.21
N SER A 99 -6.57 -23.02 -6.47
CA SER A 99 -6.73 -23.63 -5.14
C SER A 99 -7.31 -22.66 -4.11
N ASN A 100 -7.12 -21.36 -4.34
CA ASN A 100 -7.62 -20.28 -3.50
C ASN A 100 -8.92 -19.66 -4.03
N LEU A 101 -9.45 -20.11 -5.18
CA LEU A 101 -10.75 -19.65 -5.72
C LEU A 101 -11.94 -20.29 -4.96
N GLN A 102 -11.93 -20.14 -3.64
CA GLN A 102 -12.89 -20.68 -2.70
C GLN A 102 -13.20 -19.65 -1.59
N PRO A 103 -14.31 -19.79 -0.84
CA PRO A 103 -14.69 -18.84 0.21
C PRO A 103 -13.64 -18.62 1.29
N HIS A 104 -12.78 -19.62 1.52
CA HIS A 104 -11.72 -19.61 2.54
C HIS A 104 -10.31 -19.43 1.97
N GLY A 105 -10.21 -18.90 0.74
CA GLY A 105 -8.93 -18.61 0.10
C GLY A 105 -8.12 -17.57 0.87
N HIS A 106 -6.80 -17.74 0.86
CA HIS A 106 -5.85 -16.91 1.59
C HIS A 106 -4.61 -16.60 0.72
N HIS A 107 -4.86 -16.34 -0.56
CA HIS A 107 -3.86 -15.91 -1.53
C HIS A 107 -3.55 -14.42 -1.33
N PHE A 108 -2.26 -14.07 -1.35
CA PHE A 108 -1.81 -12.70 -1.45
C PHE A 108 -1.03 -12.44 -2.73
N VAL A 109 -1.03 -11.18 -3.14
CA VAL A 109 -0.17 -10.67 -4.19
C VAL A 109 0.40 -9.34 -3.75
N VAL A 110 1.65 -9.09 -4.13
CA VAL A 110 2.26 -7.77 -4.06
C VAL A 110 2.45 -7.31 -5.50
N HIS A 111 1.73 -6.28 -5.91
CA HIS A 111 2.00 -5.64 -7.20
C HIS A 111 2.99 -4.51 -7.02
N GLN A 112 3.98 -4.41 -7.90
CA GLN A 112 4.64 -3.14 -8.15
C GLN A 112 3.73 -2.32 -9.06
N HIS A 113 3.35 -1.13 -8.62
CA HIS A 113 2.52 -0.21 -9.38
C HIS A 113 3.28 1.08 -9.67
N ASN A 114 3.55 1.34 -10.94
CA ASN A 114 4.20 2.54 -11.41
C ASN A 114 3.15 3.52 -11.97
N HIS A 115 2.42 4.15 -11.07
CA HIS A 115 1.30 5.03 -11.41
C HIS A 115 1.81 6.41 -11.90
N PRO A 116 1.25 6.99 -12.98
CA PRO A 116 1.74 8.27 -13.54
C PRO A 116 1.69 9.44 -12.54
N VAL A 117 0.70 9.45 -11.65
CA VAL A 117 0.52 10.54 -10.68
C VAL A 117 1.21 10.23 -9.34
N ALA A 118 1.08 9.01 -8.85
CA ALA A 118 1.56 8.64 -7.51
C ALA A 118 3.04 8.26 -7.52
N GLY A 119 3.56 7.82 -8.67
CA GLY A 119 4.87 7.20 -8.81
C GLY A 119 4.86 5.72 -8.43
N VAL A 120 6.05 5.15 -8.35
CA VAL A 120 6.25 3.74 -7.98
C VAL A 120 5.83 3.53 -6.52
N HIS A 121 5.00 2.52 -6.30
CA HIS A 121 4.61 2.01 -4.99
C HIS A 121 4.28 0.52 -5.10
N TYR A 122 3.98 -0.12 -3.98
CA TYR A 122 3.67 -1.55 -3.94
C TYR A 122 2.30 -1.80 -3.32
N ASP A 123 1.42 -2.47 -4.02
CA ASP A 123 0.10 -2.84 -3.51
C ASP A 123 0.15 -4.23 -2.90
N LEU A 124 0.07 -4.33 -1.57
CA LEU A 124 -0.16 -5.59 -0.88
C LEU A 124 -1.65 -5.89 -0.87
N ARG A 125 -2.06 -6.95 -1.58
CA ARG A 125 -3.46 -7.39 -1.64
C ARG A 125 -3.61 -8.75 -0.97
N LEU A 126 -4.58 -8.85 -0.06
CA LEU A 126 -4.88 -10.05 0.72
C LEU A 126 -6.31 -10.51 0.40
N GLN A 127 -6.46 -11.72 -0.13
CA GLN A 127 -7.78 -12.32 -0.34
C GLN A 127 -8.48 -12.52 1.01
N PHE A 128 -9.73 -12.09 1.15
CA PHE A 128 -10.53 -12.37 2.34
C PHE A 128 -11.84 -13.11 2.04
N SER A 129 -12.25 -13.19 0.78
CA SER A 129 -13.40 -13.95 0.32
C SER A 129 -13.10 -14.63 -1.02
N LYS A 130 -14.07 -15.39 -1.56
CA LYS A 130 -13.95 -16.02 -2.87
C LYS A 130 -13.66 -15.02 -4.00
N THR A 131 -14.21 -13.81 -3.91
CA THR A 131 -14.20 -12.82 -4.99
C THR A 131 -13.53 -11.51 -4.61
N SER A 132 -13.13 -11.31 -3.36
CA SER A 132 -12.62 -10.02 -2.88
C SER A 132 -11.27 -10.14 -2.19
N SER A 133 -10.48 -9.09 -2.37
CA SER A 133 -9.21 -8.86 -1.71
C SER A 133 -9.15 -7.44 -1.15
N ILE A 134 -8.64 -7.32 0.08
CA ILE A 134 -8.31 -6.03 0.66
C ILE A 134 -6.93 -5.62 0.17
N SER A 135 -6.68 -4.32 0.03
CA SER A 135 -5.44 -3.81 -0.56
C SER A 135 -4.86 -2.64 0.23
N PHE A 136 -3.53 -2.60 0.32
CA PHE A 136 -2.75 -1.53 0.94
C PHE A 136 -1.66 -1.06 0.00
N ALA A 137 -1.64 0.22 -0.34
CA ALA A 137 -0.56 0.85 -1.07
C ALA A 137 0.60 1.14 -0.11
N LEU A 138 1.81 0.69 -0.47
CA LEU A 138 3.06 0.82 0.27
C LEU A 138 4.02 1.73 -0.52
N PRO A 139 4.03 3.05 -0.28
CA PRO A 139 4.83 4.01 -1.06
C PRO A 139 6.35 3.78 -0.98
N LYS A 140 6.81 2.99 -0.01
CA LYS A 140 8.23 2.66 0.22
C LYS A 140 8.50 1.15 0.22
N GLY A 141 7.55 0.37 -0.29
CA GLY A 141 7.67 -1.09 -0.37
C GLY A 141 7.64 -1.77 1.00
N LEU A 142 7.91 -3.07 0.99
CA LEU A 142 7.97 -3.90 2.18
C LEU A 142 9.29 -3.71 2.96
N PRO A 143 9.27 -3.78 4.31
CA PRO A 143 10.49 -3.70 5.12
C PRO A 143 11.29 -5.01 5.04
N GLY A 144 12.56 -4.95 4.64
CA GLY A 144 13.40 -6.13 4.48
C GLY A 144 14.69 -6.16 5.32
N ASP A 145 14.95 -5.12 6.12
CA ASP A 145 16.12 -5.05 6.99
C ASP A 145 15.70 -4.89 8.46
N PRO A 146 16.05 -5.84 9.35
CA PRO A 146 15.72 -5.74 10.78
C PRO A 146 16.42 -4.57 11.48
N ASN A 147 17.56 -4.09 10.97
CA ASN A 147 18.39 -3.06 11.59
C ASN A 147 18.23 -1.66 10.93
N SER A 148 17.31 -1.52 9.98
CA SER A 148 17.05 -0.25 9.29
C SER A 148 16.60 0.84 10.27
N LYS A 149 17.15 2.07 10.11
CA LYS A 149 16.77 3.25 10.91
C LYS A 149 15.28 3.58 10.79
N SER A 150 14.68 3.29 9.65
CA SER A 150 13.23 3.36 9.44
C SER A 150 12.69 1.94 9.48
N THR A 151 12.16 1.52 10.62
CA THR A 151 11.66 0.14 10.84
C THR A 151 10.25 -0.07 10.30
N GLY A 152 9.45 1.00 10.28
CA GLY A 152 8.09 0.97 9.76
C GLY A 152 7.92 1.70 8.43
N ARG A 153 6.80 1.39 7.77
CA ARG A 153 6.38 1.89 6.47
C ARG A 153 4.94 2.36 6.57
N LEU A 154 4.63 3.45 5.90
CA LEU A 154 3.24 3.84 5.70
C LEU A 154 2.57 2.81 4.78
N ALA A 155 1.39 2.37 5.17
CA ALA A 155 0.50 1.54 4.37
C ALA A 155 -0.85 2.25 4.25
N ILE A 156 -1.28 2.59 3.04
CA ILE A 156 -2.53 3.32 2.81
C ILE A 156 -3.55 2.31 2.33
N GLU A 157 -4.62 2.12 3.09
CA GLU A 157 -5.74 1.27 2.67
C GLU A 157 -6.30 1.78 1.34
N THR A 158 -6.46 0.92 0.35
CA THR A 158 -7.05 1.27 -0.95
C THR A 158 -8.42 0.61 -1.09
N ARG A 159 -9.02 0.69 -2.28
CA ARG A 159 -10.29 0.02 -2.55
C ARG A 159 -10.19 -1.50 -2.43
N VAL A 160 -11.30 -2.15 -2.12
CA VAL A 160 -11.42 -3.61 -2.24
C VAL A 160 -11.36 -3.99 -3.70
N HIS A 161 -10.45 -4.90 -4.05
CA HIS A 161 -10.25 -5.38 -5.41
C HIS A 161 -10.87 -6.76 -5.60
N ASN A 162 -11.29 -7.04 -6.82
CA ASN A 162 -11.77 -8.36 -7.20
C ASN A 162 -10.61 -9.35 -7.16
N TYR A 163 -10.84 -10.60 -6.77
CA TYR A 163 -9.82 -11.61 -6.61
C TYR A 163 -9.05 -11.89 -7.92
N TRP A 164 -9.71 -11.83 -9.08
CA TRP A 164 -9.03 -12.00 -10.37
C TRP A 164 -7.99 -10.91 -10.66
N ASN A 165 -8.05 -9.75 -10.00
CA ASN A 165 -7.01 -8.71 -10.12
C ASN A 165 -5.64 -9.18 -9.63
N GLN A 166 -5.56 -10.31 -8.91
CA GLN A 166 -4.28 -10.90 -8.52
C GLN A 166 -3.51 -11.51 -9.71
N LEU A 167 -4.16 -11.70 -10.87
CA LEU A 167 -3.56 -12.27 -12.08
C LEU A 167 -2.98 -11.21 -13.03
N ILE A 168 -3.20 -9.92 -12.78
CA ILE A 168 -2.96 -8.88 -13.77
C ILE A 168 -1.48 -8.47 -13.80
N GLU A 169 -0.92 -8.53 -15.00
CA GLU A 169 0.21 -7.70 -15.39
C GLU A 169 -0.18 -6.92 -16.64
N CYS A 170 -0.21 -5.61 -16.54
CA CYS A 170 -0.63 -4.75 -17.64
C CYS A 170 0.02 -3.39 -17.52
N ALA A 171 -0.09 -2.60 -18.57
CA ALA A 171 0.23 -1.19 -18.52
C ALA A 171 -0.76 -0.37 -19.36
N GLY A 172 -0.99 0.88 -18.94
CA GLY A 172 -1.83 1.81 -19.68
C GLY A 172 -1.51 3.28 -19.37
N ASN A 173 -1.80 4.19 -20.30
CA ASN A 173 -1.39 5.61 -20.15
C ASN A 173 -1.98 6.28 -18.91
N LYS A 174 -3.18 5.85 -18.48
CA LYS A 174 -3.81 6.37 -17.26
C LYS A 174 -3.38 5.61 -16.02
N THR A 175 -3.34 4.28 -16.11
CA THR A 175 -3.14 3.34 -15.00
C THR A 175 -1.67 3.23 -14.61
N GLY A 176 -0.73 3.51 -15.52
CA GLY A 176 0.67 3.14 -15.35
C GLY A 176 0.88 1.64 -15.54
N SER A 177 2.02 1.12 -15.11
CA SER A 177 2.33 -0.31 -15.18
C SER A 177 2.10 -1.05 -13.86
N LEU A 178 1.54 -2.24 -13.96
CA LEU A 178 1.30 -3.20 -12.89
C LEU A 178 2.08 -4.47 -13.18
N LEU A 179 2.86 -4.91 -12.19
CA LEU A 179 3.72 -6.08 -12.26
C LEU A 179 3.59 -6.91 -10.98
N ILE A 180 3.55 -8.24 -11.09
CA ILE A 180 3.45 -9.13 -9.93
C ILE A 180 4.83 -9.28 -9.28
N TRP A 181 5.10 -8.47 -8.26
CA TRP A 181 6.38 -8.45 -7.56
C TRP A 181 6.58 -9.68 -6.67
N ASP A 182 5.53 -10.13 -5.99
CA ASP A 182 5.50 -11.39 -5.24
C ASP A 182 4.07 -11.93 -5.16
N THR A 183 3.93 -13.23 -4.95
CA THR A 183 2.66 -13.93 -4.79
C THR A 183 2.84 -15.20 -3.97
N GLY A 184 1.80 -15.59 -3.24
CA GLY A 184 1.82 -16.78 -2.41
C GLY A 184 0.62 -16.87 -1.46
N THR A 185 0.75 -17.60 -0.37
CA THR A 185 -0.31 -17.69 0.65
C THR A 185 0.06 -16.90 1.89
N TYR A 186 -0.93 -16.47 2.68
CA TYR A 186 -0.68 -15.80 3.94
C TYR A 186 -1.22 -16.58 5.13
N SER A 187 -0.66 -16.31 6.31
CA SER A 187 -1.19 -16.81 7.59
C SER A 187 -1.27 -15.68 8.61
N ILE A 188 -2.30 -15.69 9.44
CA ILE A 188 -2.51 -14.70 10.49
C ILE A 188 -1.93 -15.21 11.79
N LEU A 189 -0.99 -14.45 12.35
CA LEU A 189 -0.34 -14.80 13.61
C LEU A 189 -1.19 -14.31 14.79
N PRO A 190 -1.21 -15.07 15.92
CA PRO A 190 -1.96 -14.69 17.11
C PRO A 190 -1.53 -13.32 17.64
N ARG A 191 -2.48 -12.56 18.19
CA ARG A 191 -2.16 -11.34 18.95
C ARG A 191 -1.53 -11.75 20.29
N LYS A 192 -0.45 -11.07 20.69
CA LYS A 192 0.12 -11.22 22.04
C LYS A 192 -0.92 -10.76 23.08
N LYS A 193 -1.35 -11.66 23.96
CA LYS A 193 -2.19 -11.34 25.14
C LYS A 193 -1.26 -11.06 26.32
N ARG A 194 -1.57 -10.07 27.18
CA ARG A 194 -0.89 -9.94 28.48
C ARG A 194 -1.32 -11.09 29.40
N LYS A 195 -0.49 -11.40 30.41
CA LYS A 195 -0.78 -12.43 31.44
C LYS A 195 -2.11 -12.19 32.17
N ASP A 196 -2.64 -10.96 32.15
CA ASP A 196 -3.94 -10.59 32.74
C ASP A 196 -5.16 -10.84 31.81
N GLY A 197 -4.98 -11.54 30.68
CA GLY A 197 -6.08 -11.93 29.78
C GLY A 197 -6.64 -10.80 28.90
N MET A 198 -6.25 -9.55 29.12
CA MET A 198 -6.74 -8.40 28.36
C MET A 198 -5.93 -8.16 27.06
N PRO A 199 -6.57 -7.97 25.90
CA PRO A 199 -5.88 -7.67 24.65
C PRO A 199 -5.24 -6.27 24.71
N ASN A 200 -3.92 -6.18 24.48
CA ASN A 200 -3.18 -4.91 24.61
C ASN A 200 -3.63 -3.88 23.54
N PRO A 201 -4.26 -2.74 23.90
CA PRO A 201 -4.70 -1.73 22.94
C PRO A 201 -3.55 -0.91 22.31
N GLN A 202 -2.37 -0.93 22.93
CA GLN A 202 -1.21 -0.14 22.53
C GLN A 202 0.08 -0.95 22.70
N ASN A 203 0.50 -1.63 21.63
CA ASN A 203 1.94 -1.91 21.46
C ASN A 203 2.51 -0.79 20.59
N THR A 204 2.75 0.37 21.22
CA THR A 204 3.96 1.12 20.88
C THR A 204 5.14 0.25 21.25
N ASP A 205 6.14 0.23 20.39
CA ASP A 205 7.34 -0.61 20.35
C ASP A 205 8.29 -0.41 21.55
N ASN A 206 7.75 -0.31 22.78
CA ASN A 206 8.57 -0.51 23.95
C ASN A 206 8.89 -1.99 23.99
N GLU A 207 10.13 -2.29 23.64
CA GLU A 207 10.81 -3.55 23.91
C GLU A 207 10.75 -3.82 25.43
N GLU A 208 9.59 -4.27 25.91
CA GLU A 208 9.53 -4.97 27.18
C GLU A 208 10.25 -6.29 26.94
N THR A 209 11.43 -6.38 27.57
CA THR A 209 12.22 -7.57 27.83
C THR A 209 11.44 -8.56 28.69
N ASP A 210 10.21 -8.88 28.28
CA ASP A 210 9.54 -10.03 28.80
C ASP A 210 10.13 -11.23 28.08
N ASN A 211 10.88 -11.97 28.89
CA ASN A 211 11.46 -13.27 28.66
C ASN A 211 10.33 -14.30 28.41
N ASP A 212 9.45 -14.05 27.44
CA ASP A 212 8.51 -15.01 26.88
C ASP A 212 9.40 -16.06 26.22
N SER A 213 9.72 -17.10 26.99
CA SER A 213 10.48 -18.27 26.55
C SER A 213 9.94 -18.70 25.18
N ASP A 214 10.82 -19.02 24.22
CA ASP A 214 10.48 -19.53 22.87
C ASP A 214 9.38 -20.62 22.92
N SER A 215 9.34 -21.36 24.03
CA SER A 215 8.32 -22.35 24.40
C SER A 215 6.89 -21.80 24.44
N GLU A 216 6.65 -20.60 24.99
CA GLU A 216 5.30 -20.03 25.16
C GLU A 216 4.76 -19.45 23.85
N ALA A 217 5.60 -18.81 23.04
CA ALA A 217 5.23 -18.34 21.71
C ALA A 217 4.86 -19.51 20.77
N THR A 218 5.66 -20.58 20.78
CA THR A 218 5.39 -21.80 19.99
C THR A 218 4.18 -22.59 20.50
N VAL A 219 3.86 -22.54 21.80
CA VAL A 219 2.61 -23.11 22.34
C VAL A 219 1.39 -22.28 21.90
N ARG A 220 1.49 -20.95 21.89
CA ARG A 220 0.42 -20.07 21.40
C ARG A 220 0.16 -20.23 19.91
N GLU A 221 1.19 -20.30 19.08
CA GLU A 221 1.04 -20.59 17.64
C GLU A 221 0.35 -21.93 17.41
N ARG A 222 0.75 -22.99 18.15
CA ARG A 222 0.11 -24.31 18.06
C ARG A 222 -1.36 -24.27 18.49
N LYS A 223 -1.70 -23.57 19.57
CA LYS A 223 -3.09 -23.42 20.02
C LYS A 223 -3.93 -22.61 19.03
N TYR A 224 -3.37 -21.58 18.41
CA TYR A 224 -4.05 -20.77 17.40
C TYR A 224 -4.24 -21.50 16.06
N ALA A 225 -3.34 -22.45 15.75
CA ALA A 225 -3.51 -23.39 14.66
C ALA A 225 -4.62 -24.44 14.97
N ASP A 226 -4.73 -24.85 16.24
CA ASP A 226 -5.72 -25.81 16.74
C ASP A 226 -7.13 -25.21 16.92
N GLU A 227 -7.25 -23.87 17.05
CA GLU A 227 -8.55 -23.15 17.09
C GLU A 227 -9.35 -23.22 15.78
N GLY A 228 -8.90 -23.97 14.76
CA GLY A 228 -9.73 -24.48 13.66
C GLY A 228 -10.29 -23.43 12.69
N GLY A 229 -9.88 -22.16 12.80
CA GLY A 229 -10.35 -21.08 11.94
C GLY A 229 -9.59 -21.00 10.62
N TYR A 230 -10.31 -20.74 9.53
CA TYR A 230 -9.70 -20.39 8.24
C TYR A 230 -8.94 -19.06 8.32
N GLU A 231 -7.82 -18.95 7.58
CA GLU A 231 -6.94 -17.76 7.60
C GLU A 231 -7.65 -16.47 7.19
N ASN A 232 -8.60 -16.55 6.26
CA ASN A 232 -9.39 -15.39 5.84
C ASN A 232 -10.33 -14.88 6.95
N SER A 233 -10.92 -15.77 7.74
CA SER A 233 -11.74 -15.40 8.90
C SER A 233 -10.88 -14.71 9.97
N LYS A 234 -9.67 -15.22 10.21
CA LYS A 234 -8.69 -14.58 11.10
C LYS A 234 -8.30 -13.19 10.57
N LEU A 235 -8.12 -13.03 9.27
CA LEU A 235 -7.82 -11.74 8.65
C LEU A 235 -8.95 -10.73 8.87
N VAL A 236 -10.21 -11.13 8.64
CA VAL A 236 -11.38 -10.26 8.87
C VAL A 236 -11.45 -9.80 10.33
N ALA A 237 -11.23 -10.71 11.29
CA ALA A 237 -11.21 -10.37 12.71
C ALA A 237 -10.04 -9.42 13.07
N ALA A 238 -8.84 -9.71 12.56
CA ALA A 238 -7.66 -8.89 12.78
C ALA A 238 -7.81 -7.47 12.20
N PHE A 239 -8.38 -7.37 11.00
CA PHE A 239 -8.66 -6.10 10.34
C PHE A 239 -9.64 -5.23 11.13
N LYS A 240 -10.76 -5.81 11.60
CA LYS A 240 -11.73 -5.10 12.45
C LYS A 240 -11.11 -4.63 13.76
N SER A 241 -10.10 -5.32 14.27
CA SER A 241 -9.37 -4.92 15.47
C SER A 241 -8.35 -3.79 15.24
N GLY A 242 -8.09 -3.39 13.99
CA GLY A 242 -7.08 -2.40 13.63
C GLY A 242 -5.63 -2.88 13.80
N TYR A 243 -5.41 -4.19 13.95
CA TYR A 243 -4.10 -4.77 14.21
C TYR A 243 -3.99 -6.16 13.59
N ILE A 244 -3.13 -6.28 12.58
CA ILE A 244 -2.93 -7.51 11.80
C ILE A 244 -1.48 -7.94 11.96
N ARG A 245 -1.25 -9.18 12.39
CA ARG A 245 0.07 -9.83 12.31
C ARG A 245 0.00 -10.89 11.23
N LEU A 246 0.88 -10.78 10.25
CA LEU A 246 0.79 -11.48 8.99
C LEU A 246 2.12 -12.18 8.71
N ARG A 247 2.07 -13.47 8.39
CA ARG A 247 3.19 -14.19 7.78
C ARG A 247 2.87 -14.37 6.30
N LEU A 248 3.81 -13.99 5.43
CA LEU A 248 3.67 -14.10 3.98
C LEU A 248 4.56 -15.23 3.48
N HIS A 249 3.94 -16.23 2.85
CA HIS A 249 4.61 -17.36 2.23
C HIS A 249 4.74 -17.10 0.73
N GLY A 250 5.66 -16.20 0.38
CA GLY A 250 5.86 -15.72 -0.99
C GLY A 250 6.84 -16.57 -1.81
N THR A 251 6.89 -16.26 -3.10
CA THR A 251 7.90 -16.78 -4.03
C THR A 251 9.21 -16.01 -3.88
N ARG A 252 9.12 -14.68 -3.71
CA ARG A 252 10.25 -13.77 -3.55
C ARG A 252 10.58 -13.49 -2.09
N LEU A 253 9.57 -13.29 -1.25
CA LEU A 253 9.80 -12.97 0.16
C LEU A 253 10.52 -14.14 0.85
N PRO A 254 11.45 -13.86 1.79
CA PRO A 254 12.16 -14.91 2.50
C PRO A 254 11.23 -15.81 3.30
N LYS A 255 11.69 -17.02 3.59
CA LYS A 255 11.00 -17.92 4.51
C LYS A 255 10.79 -17.24 5.87
N ASP A 256 9.62 -17.51 6.47
CA ASP A 256 9.19 -16.99 7.77
C ASP A 256 8.98 -15.46 7.82
N TYR A 257 9.02 -14.77 6.68
CA TYR A 257 8.80 -13.33 6.61
C TYR A 257 7.45 -12.92 7.24
N ALA A 258 7.53 -12.18 8.34
CA ALA A 258 6.38 -11.74 9.11
C ALA A 258 6.36 -10.23 9.30
N VAL A 259 5.18 -9.63 9.20
CA VAL A 259 4.95 -8.20 9.34
C VAL A 259 3.73 -7.92 10.20
N THR A 260 3.70 -6.72 10.79
CA THR A 260 2.55 -6.22 11.54
C THR A 260 2.00 -4.97 10.85
N LEU A 261 0.68 -4.92 10.60
CA LEU A 261 -0.04 -3.72 10.20
C LEU A 261 -0.85 -3.20 11.38
N ARG A 262 -0.67 -1.93 11.73
CA ARG A 262 -1.42 -1.26 12.79
C ARG A 262 -2.14 -0.04 12.25
N LEU A 263 -3.45 0.05 12.47
CA LEU A 263 -4.23 1.22 12.10
C LEU A 263 -3.82 2.40 12.98
N THR A 264 -3.49 3.54 12.36
CA THR A 264 -3.19 4.76 13.13
C THR A 264 -4.49 5.38 13.62
N SER A 265 -4.68 5.49 14.93
CA SER A 265 -5.73 6.36 15.47
C SER A 265 -5.33 7.82 15.23
N SER A 266 -6.29 8.68 14.86
CA SER A 266 -6.09 10.13 14.64
C SER A 266 -5.32 10.84 15.77
N LYS A 267 -5.29 10.26 16.97
CA LYS A 267 -4.55 10.78 18.14
C LYS A 267 -3.02 10.54 18.10
N MET A 268 -2.48 9.69 17.22
CA MET A 268 -1.04 9.33 17.22
C MET A 268 -0.13 10.27 16.42
N THR A 269 -0.65 11.30 15.73
CA THR A 269 0.16 12.24 14.93
C THR A 269 0.72 13.45 15.69
N LYS A 270 0.76 13.41 17.03
CA LYS A 270 1.45 14.44 17.84
C LYS A 270 2.38 13.80 18.88
N GLN A 271 3.50 13.25 18.44
CA GLN A 271 4.72 13.23 19.26
C GLN A 271 5.82 13.99 18.52
N VAL A 272 5.67 15.32 18.49
CA VAL A 272 6.82 16.20 18.31
C VAL A 272 7.77 15.88 19.45
N ALA A 273 8.98 15.44 19.12
CA ALA A 273 10.06 15.25 20.08
C ALA A 273 10.20 16.54 20.91
N VAL A 274 9.75 16.49 22.17
CA VAL A 274 10.03 17.54 23.13
C VAL A 274 11.53 17.51 23.32
N LYS A 275 12.24 18.40 22.63
CA LYS A 275 13.63 18.72 22.94
C LYS A 275 13.67 19.08 24.42
N ARG A 276 14.10 18.14 25.26
CA ARG A 276 14.45 18.42 26.65
C ARG A 276 15.51 19.51 26.60
N LYS A 277 15.11 20.74 26.90
CA LYS A 277 16.03 21.88 27.05
C LYS A 277 17.05 21.48 28.10
N SER A 278 18.24 21.14 27.65
CA SER A 278 19.43 21.03 28.49
C SER A 278 19.62 22.36 29.22
N ARG A 279 19.42 22.35 30.55
CA ARG A 279 19.82 23.45 31.43
C ARG A 279 21.34 23.58 31.36
N LYS A 280 21.86 24.53 30.59
CA LYS A 280 23.22 25.05 30.81
C LYS A 280 23.16 26.08 31.95
N PRO A 281 24.03 26.00 32.97
CA PRO A 281 24.23 27.10 33.89
C PRO A 281 25.18 28.11 33.22
N SER A 282 24.78 29.38 33.13
CA SER A 282 25.68 30.45 32.68
C SER A 282 25.75 31.54 33.74
N GLN A 283 26.98 31.72 34.25
CA GLN A 283 27.47 32.78 35.11
C GLN A 283 27.22 34.19 34.54
N ALA A 284 27.18 35.14 35.46
CA ALA A 284 26.98 36.57 35.28
C ALA A 284 28.23 37.33 34.80
N CYS A 285 27.98 38.50 34.17
CA CYS A 285 28.69 39.81 34.18
C CYS A 285 28.41 40.51 32.83
N ALA A 286 27.68 41.65 32.80
CA ALA A 286 28.18 43.06 32.89
C ALA A 286 28.97 43.48 31.62
N GLU A 287 28.85 44.64 30.97
CA GLU A 287 28.05 45.88 31.02
C GLU A 287 28.47 46.73 29.78
N ALA A 288 27.71 47.77 29.44
CA ALA A 288 28.10 49.02 28.75
C ALA A 288 27.95 49.25 27.21
N GLN A 289 26.97 50.13 26.90
CA GLN A 289 27.04 51.42 26.17
C GLN A 289 27.06 51.52 24.61
N ILE A 290 26.23 52.48 24.13
CA ILE A 290 25.92 53.03 22.78
C ILE A 290 26.48 54.49 22.76
N PRO A 291 26.70 55.31 21.68
CA PRO A 291 25.77 55.60 20.54
C PRO A 291 26.30 56.14 19.16
N THR A 292 25.33 56.41 18.24
CA THR A 292 25.28 57.42 17.13
C THR A 292 26.04 57.12 15.79
N THR A 293 25.59 57.38 14.53
CA THR A 293 24.55 58.23 13.85
C THR A 293 24.19 57.73 12.41
N SER A 294 22.98 58.09 11.93
CA SER A 294 22.57 58.61 10.59
C SER A 294 22.54 57.73 9.30
N ASP A 295 21.29 57.47 8.87
CA ASP A 295 20.64 57.59 7.54
C ASP A 295 21.21 56.94 6.26
N ASP A 296 20.45 56.01 5.65
CA ASP A 296 19.88 56.22 4.32
C ASP A 296 18.69 55.27 3.99
N GLU A 297 17.72 55.81 3.25
CA GLU A 297 16.43 55.22 2.86
C GLU A 297 16.55 54.21 1.71
N GLY A 298 15.73 53.15 1.74
CA GLY A 298 15.62 52.19 0.64
C GLY A 298 14.59 51.10 0.93
N GLY A 299 13.36 51.33 0.47
CA GLY A 299 12.19 50.55 0.84
C GLY A 299 12.18 49.08 0.40
N ASP A 300 11.48 48.26 1.17
CA ASP A 300 10.57 47.28 0.59
C ASP A 300 9.50 46.91 1.61
N ALA A 301 8.24 47.07 1.20
CA ALA A 301 7.09 46.63 1.95
C ALA A 301 7.00 45.12 1.84
N ASN A 302 7.12 44.38 2.96
CA ASN A 302 6.39 43.13 3.06
C ASN A 302 5.95 42.78 4.48
N THR A 303 4.64 42.85 4.60
CA THR A 303 3.76 42.54 5.71
C THR A 303 4.09 41.20 6.36
N SER A 304 4.23 41.23 7.68
CA SER A 304 4.09 40.11 8.58
C SER A 304 2.74 39.41 8.35
N VAL A 305 2.75 38.23 7.73
CA VAL A 305 1.57 37.37 7.67
C VAL A 305 1.75 36.27 8.72
N GLN A 306 0.96 36.37 9.79
CA GLN A 306 0.68 35.30 10.73
C GLN A 306 0.37 34.01 9.96
N ALA A 307 1.19 32.99 10.19
CA ALA A 307 0.85 31.63 9.81
C ALA A 307 -0.22 31.13 10.78
N ASP A 308 -1.48 31.43 10.47
CA ASP A 308 -2.63 30.74 11.06
C ASP A 308 -2.62 29.30 10.56
N ALA A 309 -1.94 28.44 11.32
CA ALA A 309 -2.07 27.00 11.23
C ALA A 309 -3.43 26.60 11.81
N GLU A 310 -4.49 26.74 11.01
CA GLU A 310 -5.79 26.17 11.31
C GLU A 310 -5.67 24.64 11.33
N ASN A 311 -5.70 24.08 12.55
CA ASN A 311 -5.94 22.67 12.81
C ASN A 311 -7.28 22.29 12.16
N GLN A 312 -7.25 21.58 11.03
CA GLN A 312 -8.44 20.86 10.57
C GLN A 312 -8.52 19.55 11.33
N ASP A 313 -9.36 19.59 12.35
CA ASP A 313 -9.93 18.46 13.06
C ASP A 313 -10.61 17.55 12.03
N LEU A 314 -9.98 16.42 11.70
CA LEU A 314 -10.60 15.34 10.92
C LEU A 314 -11.45 14.51 11.90
N ASP A 315 -12.56 15.09 12.32
CA ASP A 315 -13.65 14.35 12.93
C ASP A 315 -14.31 13.55 11.80
N THR A 316 -13.97 12.26 11.72
CA THR A 316 -14.58 11.30 10.78
C THR A 316 -16.02 11.10 11.18
N ASP A 317 -16.92 11.83 10.51
CA ASP A 317 -18.36 11.65 10.61
C ASP A 317 -18.72 10.22 10.18
N THR A 318 -19.14 9.38 11.13
CA THR A 318 -19.46 7.95 10.97
C THR A 318 -20.38 7.68 9.76
N ASN A 319 -21.23 8.64 9.43
CA ASN A 319 -22.15 8.57 8.28
C ASN A 319 -21.40 8.53 6.93
N VAL A 320 -20.30 9.28 6.80
CA VAL A 320 -19.48 9.32 5.58
C VAL A 320 -18.71 7.99 5.41
N ASP A 321 -18.27 7.40 6.51
CA ASP A 321 -17.60 6.10 6.51
C ASP A 321 -18.55 4.97 6.11
N ASP A 322 -19.81 4.99 6.59
CA ASP A 322 -20.86 4.05 6.20
C ASP A 322 -21.19 4.15 4.71
N GLN A 323 -21.31 5.37 4.18
CA GLN A 323 -21.55 5.58 2.75
C GLN A 323 -20.36 5.15 1.88
N THR A 324 -19.14 5.32 2.40
CA THR A 324 -17.91 4.88 1.74
C THR A 324 -17.81 3.36 1.74
N HIS A 325 -18.16 2.70 2.85
CA HIS A 325 -18.18 1.24 2.96
C HIS A 325 -19.01 0.58 1.84
N VAL A 326 -20.19 1.12 1.54
CA VAL A 326 -21.08 0.61 0.48
C VAL A 326 -20.48 0.76 -0.93
N THR A 327 -19.66 1.79 -1.17
CA THR A 327 -19.15 2.13 -2.50
C THR A 327 -17.68 1.76 -2.71
N ASN A 328 -17.00 1.29 -1.66
CA ASN A 328 -15.57 0.99 -1.63
C ASN A 328 -15.23 -0.43 -2.12
N ALA A 329 -15.71 -0.79 -3.31
CA ALA A 329 -15.36 -2.04 -3.98
C ALA A 329 -15.28 -1.85 -5.50
N TYR A 330 -14.28 -2.48 -6.13
CA TYR A 330 -14.23 -2.61 -7.58
C TYR A 330 -15.36 -3.50 -8.10
N PRO A 331 -15.85 -3.28 -9.34
CA PRO A 331 -16.88 -4.12 -9.96
C PRO A 331 -16.59 -5.63 -9.83
N GLY A 332 -17.58 -6.37 -9.36
CA GLY A 332 -17.48 -7.82 -9.12
C GLY A 332 -16.87 -8.23 -7.77
N SER A 333 -16.57 -7.28 -6.88
CA SER A 333 -16.12 -7.52 -5.50
C SER A 333 -17.18 -7.06 -4.50
N SER A 334 -17.24 -7.71 -3.33
CA SER A 334 -18.03 -7.24 -2.17
C SER A 334 -17.12 -6.77 -1.04
N ASN A 335 -17.50 -5.71 -0.33
CA ASN A 335 -16.77 -5.14 0.79
C ASN A 335 -17.29 -5.63 2.16
N ASP A 336 -17.40 -6.94 2.35
CA ASP A 336 -17.97 -7.50 3.60
C ASP A 336 -17.01 -7.37 4.80
N ILE A 337 -15.76 -6.95 4.56
CA ILE A 337 -14.71 -6.82 5.56
C ILE A 337 -14.76 -5.50 6.35
N GLY A 338 -15.43 -4.46 5.85
CA GLY A 338 -15.47 -3.16 6.52
C GLY A 338 -14.40 -2.17 6.06
N SER A 339 -13.92 -2.26 4.81
CA SER A 339 -12.90 -1.34 4.30
C SER A 339 -13.53 0.01 3.96
N ILE A 340 -12.87 1.11 4.27
CA ILE A 340 -13.35 2.47 3.92
C ILE A 340 -12.37 3.24 3.04
N HIS A 341 -11.27 2.60 2.59
CA HIS A 341 -10.16 3.18 1.82
C HIS A 341 -9.53 4.43 2.46
N GLN A 342 -8.32 4.79 2.04
CA GLN A 342 -7.54 5.94 2.52
C GLN A 342 -7.20 5.98 4.02
N ARG A 343 -7.58 4.98 4.82
CA ARG A 343 -7.06 4.85 6.19
C ARG A 343 -5.56 4.62 6.18
N HIS A 344 -4.86 5.29 7.08
CA HIS A 344 -3.43 5.11 7.27
C HIS A 344 -3.15 3.99 8.26
N TRP A 345 -2.32 3.06 7.82
CA TRP A 345 -1.78 1.96 8.59
C TRP A 345 -0.27 2.10 8.65
N PHE A 346 0.32 1.53 9.70
CA PHE A 346 1.76 1.44 9.88
C PHE A 346 2.16 -0.03 9.78
N LEU A 347 2.97 -0.34 8.76
CA LEU A 347 3.51 -1.66 8.48
C LEU A 347 4.92 -1.76 9.04
N GLN A 348 5.23 -2.79 9.83
CA GLN A 348 6.56 -3.01 10.41
C GLN A 348 6.97 -4.47 10.31
N LEU A 349 8.27 -4.74 10.14
CA LEU A 349 8.82 -6.09 10.20
C LEU A 349 8.65 -6.68 11.60
N ASP A 350 8.01 -7.84 11.71
CA ASP A 350 7.94 -8.61 12.95
C ASP A 350 9.23 -9.43 13.07
N ARG A 351 10.26 -8.81 13.66
CA ARG A 351 11.62 -9.34 13.72
C ARG A 351 11.67 -10.72 14.35
N GLN A 352 11.03 -10.89 15.50
CA GLN A 352 11.02 -12.17 16.24
C GLN A 352 10.37 -13.29 15.42
N ASN A 353 9.22 -13.02 14.79
CA ASN A 353 8.48 -14.06 14.05
C ASN A 353 9.05 -14.32 12.65
N SER A 354 9.98 -13.44 12.23
CA SER A 354 10.86 -13.61 11.07
C SER A 354 12.19 -14.31 11.43
N GLY A 355 12.36 -14.78 12.67
CA GLY A 355 13.52 -15.53 13.13
C GLY A 355 14.71 -14.69 13.59
N PHE A 356 14.58 -13.36 13.69
CA PHE A 356 15.63 -12.50 14.22
C PHE A 356 15.61 -12.47 15.75
N ARG A 357 16.81 -12.35 16.33
CA ARG A 357 17.03 -12.28 17.78
C ARG A 357 17.83 -11.02 18.09
N LEU A 358 17.46 -10.34 19.17
CA LEU A 358 18.19 -9.16 19.62
C LEU A 358 19.42 -9.60 20.41
N GLU A 359 20.61 -9.20 19.98
CA GLU A 359 21.82 -9.47 20.72
C GLU A 359 21.87 -8.64 22.00
N THR A 360 22.00 -9.32 23.14
CA THR A 360 21.96 -8.68 24.47
C THR A 360 23.34 -8.45 25.07
N SER A 361 24.38 -9.05 24.49
CA SER A 361 25.75 -9.04 25.03
C SER A 361 26.80 -8.91 23.93
N GLY A 362 28.02 -8.52 24.30
CA GLY A 362 29.13 -8.38 23.37
C GLY A 362 29.12 -7.09 22.53
N ASN A 363 29.99 -7.05 21.51
CA ASN A 363 30.17 -5.89 20.63
C ASN A 363 28.97 -5.64 19.70
N GLU A 364 28.11 -6.63 19.49
CA GLU A 364 26.91 -6.55 18.64
C GLU A 364 25.64 -6.20 19.43
N ARG A 365 25.78 -5.88 20.73
CA ARG A 365 24.64 -5.56 21.60
C ARG A 365 23.73 -4.50 20.98
N GLY A 366 22.44 -4.80 20.91
CA GLY A 366 21.42 -3.95 20.31
C GLY A 366 21.19 -4.20 18.81
N THR A 367 21.95 -5.11 18.20
CA THR A 367 21.78 -5.52 16.79
C THR A 367 20.87 -6.73 16.70
N TRP A 368 20.00 -6.76 15.70
CA TRP A 368 19.21 -7.93 15.37
C TRP A 368 19.99 -8.86 14.44
N THR A 369 20.19 -10.10 14.88
CA THR A 369 20.93 -11.17 14.19
C THR A 369 20.02 -12.36 13.92
N GLY A 370 20.47 -13.32 13.10
CA GLY A 370 19.67 -14.48 12.70
C GLY A 370 18.70 -14.17 11.56
N GLY A 371 17.63 -14.97 11.43
CA GLY A 371 16.61 -14.81 10.40
C GLY A 371 17.12 -14.93 8.95
N PHE A 372 16.54 -14.14 8.06
CA PHE A 372 16.91 -14.09 6.65
C PHE A 372 17.91 -12.96 6.34
N LYS A 373 18.62 -13.07 5.20
CA LYS A 373 19.53 -12.01 4.73
C LYS A 373 18.74 -10.74 4.41
N PRO A 374 19.12 -9.56 4.96
CA PRO A 374 18.43 -8.30 4.69
C PRO A 374 18.29 -8.03 3.19
N PHE A 375 17.13 -7.51 2.79
CA PHE A 375 16.85 -7.15 1.41
C PHE A 375 16.23 -5.75 1.29
N LEU A 376 16.37 -5.17 0.11
CA LEU A 376 15.83 -3.86 -0.23
C LEU A 376 14.91 -3.96 -1.43
N VAL A 377 13.79 -3.25 -1.37
CA VAL A 377 12.89 -3.05 -2.51
C VAL A 377 13.44 -1.90 -3.37
N ARG A 378 14.01 -2.24 -4.53
CA ARG A 378 14.81 -1.33 -5.36
C ARG A 378 14.01 -0.53 -6.39
N GLY A 379 12.76 -0.90 -6.65
CA GLY A 379 11.88 -0.13 -7.53
C GLY A 379 11.84 -0.62 -8.99
N ARG A 380 11.21 0.18 -9.85
CA ARG A 380 10.81 -0.21 -11.22
C ARG A 380 11.93 -0.66 -12.14
N ASP A 381 13.15 -0.18 -11.92
CA ASP A 381 14.28 -0.42 -12.81
C ASP A 381 15.07 -1.70 -12.46
N HIS A 382 14.78 -2.29 -11.31
CA HIS A 382 15.51 -3.45 -10.79
C HIS A 382 14.62 -4.66 -10.51
N GLU A 383 13.38 -4.41 -10.08
CA GLU A 383 12.49 -5.48 -9.67
C GLU A 383 11.79 -6.12 -10.87
N ARG A 384 11.73 -7.45 -10.85
CA ARG A 384 11.13 -8.27 -11.91
C ARG A 384 9.87 -8.98 -11.43
N SER A 385 9.00 -9.30 -12.36
CA SER A 385 7.87 -10.18 -12.07
C SER A 385 8.36 -11.56 -11.63
N VAL A 386 7.79 -12.12 -10.56
CA VAL A 386 8.03 -13.53 -10.20
C VAL A 386 7.36 -14.50 -11.17
N VAL A 387 6.36 -14.04 -11.92
CA VAL A 387 5.59 -14.86 -12.86
C VAL A 387 6.23 -14.81 -14.25
N THR A 388 6.43 -13.61 -14.80
CA THR A 388 6.89 -13.41 -16.19
C THR A 388 8.37 -13.05 -16.29
N GLY A 389 9.05 -12.69 -15.20
CA GLY A 389 10.45 -12.25 -15.23
C GLY A 389 10.68 -10.86 -15.83
N ARG A 390 9.62 -10.20 -16.31
CA ARG A 390 9.67 -8.86 -16.92
C ARG A 390 9.99 -7.78 -15.89
N LEU A 391 10.62 -6.70 -16.32
CA LEU A 391 10.68 -5.41 -15.62
C LEU A 391 9.44 -4.57 -15.95
N ALA A 392 9.14 -3.55 -15.14
CA ALA A 392 8.05 -2.61 -15.41
C ALA A 392 8.14 -1.98 -16.81
N ARG A 393 9.35 -1.59 -17.25
CA ARG A 393 9.57 -1.06 -18.61
C ARG A 393 9.28 -2.07 -19.73
N GLU A 394 9.46 -3.36 -19.46
CA GLU A 394 9.18 -4.42 -20.43
C GLU A 394 7.68 -4.63 -20.54
N VAL A 395 6.95 -4.59 -19.40
CA VAL A 395 5.48 -4.58 -19.39
C VAL A 395 4.93 -3.37 -20.15
N GLU A 396 5.49 -2.17 -19.93
CA GLU A 396 5.09 -0.95 -20.65
C GLU A 396 5.30 -1.08 -22.16
N SER A 397 6.44 -1.62 -22.57
CA SER A 397 6.79 -1.81 -23.99
C SER A 397 5.93 -2.88 -24.67
N ASP A 398 5.66 -4.01 -24.00
CA ASP A 398 4.83 -5.10 -24.55
C ASP A 398 3.38 -4.62 -24.79
N GLU A 399 2.93 -3.63 -24.02
CA GLU A 399 1.59 -3.03 -24.09
C GLU A 399 1.51 -1.80 -25.00
N GLY A 400 2.61 -1.45 -25.68
CA GLY A 400 2.67 -0.35 -26.64
C GLY A 400 2.63 1.05 -26.01
N LEU A 401 3.04 1.22 -24.75
CA LEU A 401 3.17 2.56 -24.17
C LEU A 401 4.43 3.24 -24.66
N GLU A 402 4.26 4.14 -25.63
CA GLU A 402 5.33 5.03 -26.07
C GLU A 402 5.42 6.27 -25.16
N GLY A 403 6.65 6.65 -24.77
CA GLY A 403 6.89 7.90 -24.06
C GLY A 403 6.40 7.95 -22.60
N PHE A 404 6.05 6.81 -21.99
CA PHE A 404 5.67 6.78 -20.58
C PHE A 404 6.86 7.16 -19.68
N VAL A 405 6.87 8.40 -19.20
CA VAL A 405 7.83 8.86 -18.20
C VAL A 405 7.20 8.70 -16.83
N GLY A 406 7.49 7.59 -16.17
CA GLY A 406 7.09 7.39 -14.77
C GLY A 406 7.67 8.49 -13.89
N ARG A 407 6.96 8.82 -12.81
CA ARG A 407 7.46 9.80 -11.83
C ARG A 407 8.78 9.31 -11.25
N GLY A 408 9.86 10.03 -11.51
CA GLY A 408 11.18 9.75 -10.96
C GLY A 408 11.24 9.91 -9.43
N GLY A 409 12.33 9.46 -8.83
CA GLY A 409 12.58 9.65 -7.40
C GLY A 409 12.19 8.47 -6.50
N TRP A 410 11.99 7.26 -7.07
CA TRP A 410 12.01 6.06 -6.24
C TRP A 410 13.41 5.89 -5.64
N THR A 411 13.47 5.98 -4.33
CA THR A 411 14.63 5.59 -3.54
C THR A 411 14.17 4.52 -2.56
N GLY A 412 14.78 3.34 -2.68
CA GLY A 412 14.71 2.34 -1.63
C GLY A 412 15.21 2.96 -0.33
N ILE A 413 14.63 2.54 0.80
CA ILE A 413 15.13 2.95 2.10
C ILE A 413 16.42 2.18 2.37
N GLU A 414 17.54 2.82 2.03
CA GLU A 414 18.88 2.38 2.40
C GLU A 414 19.20 2.77 3.85
N TYR A 415 20.15 2.02 4.43
CA TYR A 415 20.50 1.91 5.86
C TYR A 415 20.62 3.21 6.67
#